data_AF-A0A969VJZ3-F1
#
_entry.id   AF-A0A969VJZ3-F1
#
_cell.length_a   1.000
_cell.length_b   1.000
_cell.length_c   1.000
_cell.angle_alpha   90.00
_cell.angle_beta   90.00
_cell.angle_gamma   90.00
#
_symmetry.space_group_name_H-M   'P 1'
#
loop_
_entity.id
_entity.type
_entity.pdbx_description
1 polymer ?
#
loop_
_entity_poly.entity_id
_entity_poly.type
_entity_poly.pdbx_seq_one_letter_code
_entity_poly.pdbx_strand_id
1 'polypeptide(L)' 'MSASGAYTEFYGADGTIKGADYTGTWTVEGDTMCFSYGEAPDCWNVRIEGEAVTWVQNGVDGGTGTIVAGNPNNY' A
#
# COMPACT_ATOMS: atom_id res chain seq x y z
N MET A 1 14.18 4.70 2.91
CA MET A 1 14.04 3.22 2.95
C MET A 1 13.56 2.79 1.58
N SER A 2 14.40 2.11 0.81
CA SER A 2 13.97 1.48 -0.44
C SER A 2 13.37 0.13 -0.06
N ALA A 3 12.05 0.04 0.03
CA ALA A 3 11.40 -1.27 0.10
C ALA A 3 11.47 -1.90 -1.29
N SER A 4 12.66 -2.37 -1.67
CA SER A 4 12.93 -3.07 -2.93
C SER A 4 12.66 -4.58 -2.80
N GLY A 5 11.65 -4.96 -2.02
CA GLY A 5 11.11 -6.31 -1.94
C GLY A 5 9.79 -6.35 -2.69
N ALA A 6 9.54 -7.43 -3.43
CA ALA A 6 8.20 -7.68 -3.95
C ALA A 6 7.25 -7.78 -2.76
N TYR A 7 6.31 -6.84 -2.65
CA TYR A 7 5.22 -6.89 -1.69
C TYR A 7 3.99 -7.42 -2.41
N THR A 8 3.18 -8.20 -1.70
CA THR A 8 1.88 -8.65 -2.20
C THR A 8 0.95 -8.67 -1.02
N GLU A 9 -0.01 -7.76 -1.04
CA GLU A 9 -0.90 -7.43 0.06
C GLU A 9 -2.29 -7.17 -0.49
N PHE A 10 -3.31 -7.54 0.27
CA PHE A 10 -4.70 -7.21 -0.02
C PHE A 10 -5.12 -5.99 0.78
N TYR A 11 -5.59 -4.95 0.08
CA TYR A 11 -6.18 -3.76 0.68
C TYR A 11 -7.71 -3.90 0.65
N GLY A 12 -8.29 -4.18 1.83
CA GLY A 12 -9.73 -4.26 2.02
C GLY A 12 -10.37 -2.88 2.05
N ALA A 13 -11.57 -2.74 1.48
CA ALA A 13 -12.33 -1.48 1.47
C ALA A 13 -12.77 -1.01 2.88
N ASP A 14 -12.65 -1.88 3.87
CA ASP A 14 -12.83 -1.62 5.30
C ASP A 14 -11.60 -0.95 5.95
N GLY A 15 -10.52 -0.70 5.19
CA GLY A 15 -9.28 -0.13 5.71
C GLY A 15 -8.33 -1.17 6.28
N THR A 16 -8.55 -2.46 6.00
CA THR A 16 -7.65 -3.54 6.48
C THR A 16 -6.62 -3.88 5.42
N ILE A 17 -5.38 -4.13 5.84
CA ILE A 17 -4.31 -4.70 5.01
C ILE A 17 -4.09 -6.14 5.44
N LYS A 18 -4.00 -7.06 4.48
CA LYS A 18 -3.61 -8.45 4.73
C LYS A 18 -2.46 -8.86 3.83
N GLY A 19 -1.33 -9.19 4.42
CA GLY A 19 -0.21 -9.83 3.76
C GLY A 19 -0.17 -11.33 4.06
N ALA A 20 0.89 -12.00 3.61
CA ALA A 20 1.07 -13.44 3.82
C ALA A 20 1.07 -13.85 5.30
N ASP A 21 1.80 -13.12 6.13
CA ASP A 21 2.02 -13.44 7.56
C ASP A 21 1.80 -12.23 8.47
N TYR A 22 1.16 -11.18 7.96
CA TYR A 22 0.95 -9.93 8.70
C TYR A 22 -0.36 -9.25 8.32
N THR A 23 -0.83 -8.41 9.22
CA THR A 23 -2.01 -7.56 9.03
C THR A 23 -1.65 -6.12 9.38
N GLY A 24 -2.27 -5.19 8.68
CA GLY A 24 -2.18 -3.76 8.99
C GLY A 24 -3.52 -3.10 8.79
N THR A 25 -3.54 -1.78 8.93
CA THR A 25 -4.64 -0.92 8.55
C THR A 25 -4.14 0.16 7.61
N TRP A 26 -5.00 0.56 6.69
CA TRP A 26 -4.74 1.69 5.81
C TRP A 26 -5.89 2.69 5.90
N THR A 27 -5.54 3.95 5.76
CA THR A 27 -6.49 5.05 5.63
C THR A 27 -6.06 5.95 4.48
N VAL A 28 -7.00 6.70 3.91
CA VAL A 28 -6.69 7.77 2.96
C VAL A 28 -6.98 9.09 3.66
N GLU A 29 -5.93 9.89 3.83
CA GLU A 29 -6.00 11.25 4.37
C GLU A 29 -5.64 12.23 3.26
N GLY A 30 -6.65 12.89 2.71
CA GLY A 30 -6.50 13.76 1.54
C GLY A 30 -6.01 12.98 0.31
N ASP A 31 -4.84 13.36 -0.20
CA ASP A 31 -4.18 12.74 -1.36
C ASP A 31 -3.10 11.72 -0.96
N THR A 32 -3.01 11.39 0.33
CA THR A 32 -2.05 10.42 0.88
C THR A 32 -2.74 9.18 1.41
N MET A 33 -2.10 8.03 1.19
CA MET A 33 -2.47 6.76 1.81
C MET A 33 -1.54 6.52 2.99
N CYS A 34 -2.12 6.32 4.17
CA CYS A 34 -1.41 6.12 5.42
C CYS A 34 -1.53 4.66 5.85
N PHE A 35 -0.39 4.02 6.12
CA PHE A 35 -0.31 2.61 6.51
C PHE A 35 0.09 2.49 7.97
N SER A 36 -0.61 1.66 8.74
CA SER A 36 -0.25 1.32 10.11
C SER A 36 -0.20 -0.19 10.28
N TYR A 37 0.97 -0.72 10.61
CA TYR A 37 1.19 -2.15 10.87
C TYR A 37 1.38 -2.43 12.36
N GLY A 38 0.69 -1.66 13.23
CA GLY A 38 0.86 -1.71 14.69
C GLY A 38 1.79 -0.62 15.24
N GLU A 39 2.32 0.23 14.37
CA GLU A 39 3.12 1.40 14.69
C GLU A 39 2.40 2.70 14.29
N ALA A 40 3.05 3.85 14.51
CA ALA A 40 2.54 5.13 14.03
C ALA A 40 2.30 5.06 12.50
N PRO A 41 1.21 5.66 12.00
CA PRO A 41 0.88 5.59 10.57
C PRO A 41 1.96 6.28 9.73
N ASP A 42 2.38 5.61 8.67
CA ASP A 42 3.34 6.11 7.68
C ASP A 42 2.61 6.46 6.39
N CYS A 43 2.62 7.75 6.03
CA CYS A 43 1.82 8.30 4.94
C CYS A 43 2.61 8.50 3.66
N TRP A 44 2.04 8.04 2.55
CA TRP A 44 2.65 8.05 1.23
C TRP A 44 1.70 8.67 0.22
N ASN A 45 2.22 9.46 -0.72
CA ASN A 45 1.43 9.88 -1.87
C ASN A 45 1.32 8.70 -2.83
N VAL A 46 0.18 8.57 -3.48
CA VAL A 46 -0.10 7.46 -4.38
C VAL A 46 -0.38 8.00 -5.76
N ARG A 47 0.36 7.49 -6.75
CA ARG A 47 0.08 7.75 -8.16
C ARG A 47 -0.38 6.46 -8.80
N ILE A 48 -1.59 6.44 -9.33
CA ILE A 48 -2.16 5.29 -10.03
C ILE A 48 -2.30 5.62 -11.51
N GLU A 49 -1.73 4.76 -12.35
CA GLU A 49 -1.80 4.86 -13.81
C GLU A 49 -2.27 3.52 -14.37
N GLY A 50 -3.58 3.40 -14.60
CA GLY A 50 -4.21 2.13 -14.96
C GLY A 50 -4.11 1.12 -13.81
N GLU A 51 -3.39 0.03 -14.04
CA GLU A 51 -3.11 -1.00 -13.04
C GLU A 51 -1.77 -0.78 -12.33
N ALA A 52 -0.96 0.20 -12.73
CA ALA A 52 0.29 0.51 -12.06
C ALA A 52 0.04 1.46 -10.88
N VAL A 53 0.67 1.17 -9.74
CA VAL A 53 0.72 2.07 -8.59
C VAL A 53 2.17 2.47 -8.32
N THR A 54 2.40 3.74 -8.02
CA THR A 54 3.68 4.29 -7.62
C THR A 54 3.52 4.99 -6.28
N TRP A 55 4.33 4.59 -5.31
CA TRP A 55 4.42 5.20 -3.99
C TRP A 55 5.43 6.33 -4.04
N VAL A 56 4.99 7.54 -3.68
CA VAL A 56 5.80 8.74 -3.74
C VAL A 56 5.91 9.35 -2.34
N GLN A 57 7.14 9.55 -1.87
CA GLN A 57 7.40 10.21 -0.60
C GLN A 57 8.38 11.35 -0.81
N ASN A 58 8.06 12.54 -0.32
CA ASN A 58 8.85 13.75 -0.49
C ASN A 58 9.22 14.06 -1.96
N GLY A 59 8.33 13.71 -2.90
CA GLY A 59 8.55 13.89 -4.35
C GLY A 59 9.50 12.87 -4.99
N VAL A 60 9.88 11.82 -4.26
CA VAL A 60 10.73 10.73 -4.76
C VAL A 60 9.91 9.44 -4.83
N ASP A 61 10.01 8.75 -5.97
CA ASP A 61 9.40 7.44 -6.16
C ASP A 61 10.10 6.42 -5.25
N GLY A 62 9.37 5.94 -4.24
CA GLY A 62 9.87 4.99 -3.24
C GLY A 62 9.62 3.53 -3.60
N GLY A 63 8.66 3.27 -4.50
CA GLY A 63 8.36 1.93 -4.99
C GLY A 63 7.21 1.92 -5.99
N THR A 64 7.11 0.83 -6.74
CA THR A 64 6.02 0.60 -7.71
C THR A 64 5.35 -0.74 -7.44
N GLY A 65 4.08 -0.89 -7.82
CA GLY A 65 3.35 -2.14 -7.78
C GLY A 65 2.34 -2.27 -8.91
N THR A 66 1.66 -3.41 -8.93
CA THR A 66 0.57 -3.69 -9.86
C THR A 66 -0.68 -4.02 -9.06
N ILE A 67 -1.75 -3.28 -9.32
CA ILE A 67 -3.07 -3.48 -8.73
C ILE A 67 -3.70 -4.67 -9.42
N VAL A 68 -4.07 -5.67 -8.63
CA VAL A 68 -4.84 -6.83 -9.10
C VAL A 68 -6.19 -6.82 -8.40
N ALA A 69 -7.26 -7.04 -9.15
CA ALA A 69 -8.61 -7.00 -8.61
C ALA A 69 -8.87 -8.16 -7.62
N GLY A 70 -9.46 -7.83 -6.47
CA GLY A 70 -9.85 -8.79 -5.44
C GLY A 70 -8.69 -9.25 -4.55
N ASN A 71 -8.82 -10.43 -3.96
CA ASN A 71 -7.79 -11.09 -3.16
C ASN A 71 -7.39 -12.42 -3.83
N PRO A 72 -6.70 -12.40 -4.98
CA PRO A 72 -6.37 -13.62 -5.73
C PRO A 72 -5.47 -14.58 -4.93
N ASN A 73 -4.70 -14.05 -3.98
CA ASN A 73 -3.82 -14.82 -3.11
C ASN A 73 -4.52 -15.34 -1.85
N ASN A 74 -5.79 -14.99 -1.61
CA ASN A 74 -6.59 -15.38 -0.44
C ASN A 74 -5.88 -15.13 0.91
N TYR A 75 -5.25 -13.96 1.07
CA TYR A 75 -4.78 -13.46 2.37
C TYR A 75 -5.91 -13.30 3.40
#